data_AF-A0A7D9IXW8-F1
#
_entry.id   AF-A0A7D9IXW8-F1
#
_cell.length_a   1.000
_cell.length_b   1.000
_cell.length_c   1.000
_cell.angle_alpha   90.00
_cell.angle_beta   90.00
_cell.angle_gamma   90.00
#
_symmetry.space_group_name_H-M   'P 1'
#
loop_
_entity.id
_entity.type
_entity.pdbx_description
1 polymer ?
#
loop_
_entity_poly.entity_id
_entity_poly.type
_entity_poly.pdbx_seq_one_letter_code
_entity_poly.pdbx_strand_id
1 'polypeptide(L)'
;MAYFDPTNPTKVLVDASPTGLGAILMQDGKVISYGSRVLTDVESRYSQTEREMLAVVWATEHYHLYLYSAKPGKDDANPADFISRHRDKATPFPDNIAETYVNYLSNNIIPKAMTLSEVQKETKNDSTLQKLSQAVETNHWSDPEIQMYTDLKDELSVCDGLIIRGTRLVLPKSSQHQAIELVQTGHQGIVNIKRLLREKVWFPSIDRMVQERIKNCIPCQAATQGTMPKPEPLNMTPLPKAPCCEIAIDFVGPFPSGEVLLVVIDEFSRFPQVKILHSTTANAVIPKLDCIFSRRNTQSRQIGQWAPLQ
;
A
#
# COMPACT_ATOMS: atom_id res chain seq x y z
N MET A 1 -9.59 32.05 -24.77
CA MET A 1 -9.90 30.63 -25.00
C MET A 1 -10.79 30.54 -26.22
N ALA A 2 -10.47 29.66 -27.17
CA ALA A 2 -11.31 29.38 -28.33
C ALA A 2 -12.21 28.17 -28.07
N TYR A 3 -13.31 28.06 -28.80
CA TYR A 3 -14.17 26.88 -28.75
C TYR A 3 -13.48 25.69 -29.44
N PHE A 4 -13.71 24.50 -28.90
CA PHE A 4 -13.20 23.27 -29.48
C PHE A 4 -13.97 22.94 -30.76
N ASP A 5 -13.24 22.63 -31.83
CA ASP A 5 -13.80 22.19 -33.11
C ASP A 5 -13.35 20.75 -33.39
N PRO A 6 -14.26 19.76 -33.45
CA PRO A 6 -13.92 18.36 -33.69
C PRO A 6 -13.23 18.09 -35.03
N THR A 7 -13.29 19.02 -35.99
CA THR A 7 -12.68 18.88 -37.31
C THR A 7 -11.23 19.33 -37.36
N ASN A 8 -10.80 20.15 -36.39
CA ASN A 8 -9.44 20.69 -36.36
C ASN A 8 -8.47 19.75 -35.63
N PRO A 9 -7.21 19.67 -36.09
CA PRO A 9 -6.21 18.83 -35.44
C PRO A 9 -5.91 19.32 -34.01
N THR A 10 -6.11 18.42 -33.05
CA THR A 10 -5.89 18.70 -31.64
C THR A 10 -4.43 18.42 -31.25
N LYS A 11 -3.82 19.37 -30.53
CA LYS A 11 -2.51 19.22 -29.92
C LYS A 11 -2.61 19.40 -28.41
N VAL A 12 -1.94 18.54 -27.65
CA VAL A 12 -1.80 18.68 -26.20
C VAL A 12 -0.34 18.91 -25.90
N LEU A 13 -0.04 20.03 -25.27
CA LEU A 13 1.27 20.33 -24.72
C LEU A 13 1.24 20.01 -23.23
N VAL A 14 2.25 19.32 -22.74
CA VAL A 14 2.37 18.99 -21.33
C VAL A 14 3.71 19.46 -20.79
N ASP A 15 3.72 19.79 -19.51
CA ASP A 15 4.94 20.12 -18.77
C ASP A 15 4.85 19.56 -17.35
N ALA A 16 6.01 19.29 -16.76
CA ALA A 16 6.12 18.71 -15.43
C ALA A 16 7.20 19.40 -14.61
N SER A 17 6.82 19.82 -13.40
CA SER A 17 7.70 20.46 -12.43
C SER A 17 7.86 19.59 -11.17
N PRO A 18 8.73 19.96 -10.21
CA PRO A 18 8.83 19.27 -8.93
C PRO A 18 7.56 19.33 -8.06
N THR A 19 6.65 20.26 -8.35
CA THR A 19 5.46 20.52 -7.51
C THR A 19 4.14 20.22 -8.20
N GLY A 20 4.11 20.17 -9.54
CA GLY A 20 2.87 20.01 -10.30
C GLY A 20 3.08 19.67 -11.77
N LEU A 21 1.99 19.24 -12.39
CA LEU A 21 1.84 18.95 -13.81
C LEU A 21 1.01 20.05 -14.46
N GLY A 22 1.37 20.40 -15.69
CA GLY A 22 0.64 21.34 -16.53
C GLY A 22 0.28 20.71 -17.87
N ALA A 23 -0.88 21.09 -18.41
CA ALA A 23 -1.28 20.72 -19.76
C ALA A 23 -2.04 21.86 -20.45
N ILE A 24 -1.89 21.95 -21.77
CA ILE A 24 -2.55 22.93 -22.62
C ILE A 24 -3.14 22.19 -23.82
N LEU A 25 -4.45 22.27 -23.98
CA LEU A 25 -5.17 21.80 -25.16
C LEU A 25 -5.21 22.92 -26.20
N MET A 26 -4.72 22.67 -27.40
CA MET A 26 -4.63 23.66 -28.49
C MET A 26 -5.15 23.12 -29.81
N GLN A 27 -5.77 24.01 -30.60
CA GLN A 27 -6.17 23.78 -31.99
C GLN A 27 -5.81 25.02 -32.82
N ASP A 28 -5.20 24.83 -34.00
CA ASP A 28 -4.78 25.91 -34.91
C ASP A 28 -4.02 27.07 -34.25
N GLY A 29 -3.13 26.75 -33.31
CA GLY A 29 -2.34 27.73 -32.57
C GLY A 29 -3.12 28.51 -31.50
N LYS A 30 -4.41 28.22 -31.29
CA LYS A 30 -5.24 28.81 -30.24
C LYS A 30 -5.39 27.85 -29.06
N VAL A 31 -5.38 28.41 -27.85
CA VAL A 31 -5.63 27.63 -26.63
C VAL A 31 -7.12 27.43 -26.41
N ILE A 32 -7.51 26.16 -26.27
CA ILE A 32 -8.86 25.71 -25.95
C ILE A 32 -9.04 25.62 -24.45
N SER A 33 -8.14 24.92 -23.75
CA SER A 33 -8.23 24.68 -22.31
C SER A 33 -6.85 24.56 -21.67
N TYR A 34 -6.76 24.97 -20.40
CA TYR A 34 -5.59 24.76 -19.54
C TYR A 34 -5.95 23.73 -18.46
N GLY A 35 -4.96 22.91 -18.09
CA GLY A 35 -5.08 21.93 -17.02
C GLY A 35 -3.87 22.03 -16.12
N SER A 36 -4.08 21.92 -14.81
CA SER A 36 -3.00 21.80 -13.84
C SER A 36 -3.37 20.85 -12.71
N ARG A 37 -2.40 20.08 -12.21
CA ARG A 37 -2.57 19.20 -11.06
C ARG A 37 -1.34 19.25 -10.16
N VAL A 38 -1.55 19.34 -8.85
CA VAL A 38 -0.47 19.24 -7.85
C VAL A 38 -0.04 17.77 -7.71
N LEU A 39 1.27 17.56 -7.60
CA LEU A 39 1.81 16.22 -7.35
C LEU A 39 1.51 15.76 -5.92
N THR A 40 1.23 14.47 -5.75
CA THR A 40 1.19 13.84 -4.43
C THR A 40 2.58 13.67 -3.85
N ASP A 41 2.69 13.44 -2.53
CA ASP A 41 3.97 13.19 -1.85
C ASP A 41 4.76 12.01 -2.43
N VAL A 42 4.07 11.07 -3.07
CA VAL A 42 4.70 9.92 -3.74
C VAL A 42 5.24 10.33 -5.11
N GLU A 43 4.43 11.04 -5.90
CA GLU A 43 4.79 11.47 -7.25
C GLU A 43 5.87 12.56 -7.26
N SER A 44 5.98 13.36 -6.19
CA SER A 44 7.04 14.39 -6.05
C SER A 44 8.45 13.79 -5.96
N ARG A 45 8.56 12.50 -5.63
CA ARG A 45 9.83 11.75 -5.57
C ARG A 45 10.24 11.13 -6.90
N TYR A 46 9.40 11.21 -7.93
CA TYR A 46 9.72 10.70 -9.26
C TYR A 46 10.85 11.51 -9.92
N SER A 47 11.63 10.85 -10.77
CA SER A 47 12.61 11.53 -11.62
C SER A 47 11.90 12.48 -12.60
N GLN A 48 12.63 13.44 -13.17
CA GLN A 48 12.06 14.42 -14.10
C GLN A 48 11.39 13.74 -15.31
N THR A 49 12.02 12.71 -15.88
CA THR A 49 11.49 11.94 -17.00
C THR A 49 10.20 11.17 -16.64
N GLU A 50 10.13 10.59 -15.44
CA GLU A 50 8.92 9.93 -14.96
C GLU A 50 7.78 10.94 -14.75
N ARG A 51 8.10 12.16 -14.29
CA ARG A 51 7.12 13.24 -14.13
C ARG A 51 6.61 13.76 -15.47
N GLU A 52 7.47 13.88 -16.47
CA GLU A 52 7.07 14.23 -17.84
C GLU A 52 6.13 13.17 -18.43
N MET A 53 6.44 11.88 -18.25
CA MET A 53 5.55 10.80 -18.69
C MET A 53 4.21 10.81 -17.94
N LEU A 54 4.23 11.08 -16.62
CA LEU A 54 3.03 11.23 -15.81
C LEU A 54 2.17 12.41 -16.29
N ALA A 55 2.78 13.52 -16.71
CA ALA A 55 2.07 14.66 -17.30
C ALA A 55 1.34 14.27 -18.58
N VAL A 56 1.99 13.49 -19.46
CA VAL A 56 1.38 12.97 -20.70
C VAL A 56 0.16 12.12 -20.36
N VAL A 57 0.32 11.09 -19.52
CA VAL A 57 -0.78 10.17 -19.17
C VAL A 57 -1.94 10.93 -18.55
N TRP A 58 -1.66 11.76 -17.54
CA TRP A 58 -2.69 12.56 -16.89
C TRP A 58 -3.41 13.51 -17.85
N ALA A 59 -2.69 14.19 -18.76
CA ALA A 59 -3.30 15.09 -19.74
C ALA A 59 -4.19 14.34 -20.74
N THR A 60 -3.80 13.12 -21.15
CA THR A 60 -4.63 12.30 -22.04
C THR A 60 -5.93 11.84 -21.38
N GLU A 61 -5.89 11.50 -20.08
CA GLU A 61 -7.10 11.16 -19.32
C GLU A 61 -7.96 12.40 -19.05
N HIS A 62 -7.33 13.53 -18.69
CA HIS A 62 -8.03 14.77 -18.40
C HIS A 62 -8.75 15.33 -19.64
N TYR A 63 -8.14 15.21 -20.81
CA TYR A 63 -8.72 15.66 -22.09
C TYR A 63 -9.29 14.52 -22.93
N HIS A 64 -9.61 13.35 -22.35
CA HIS A 64 -10.08 12.20 -23.11
C HIS A 64 -11.30 12.53 -24.00
N LEU A 65 -12.23 13.36 -23.51
CA LEU A 65 -13.40 13.80 -24.28
C LEU A 65 -13.05 14.61 -25.55
N TYR A 66 -11.91 15.31 -25.56
CA TYR A 66 -11.44 16.10 -26.70
C TYR A 66 -10.50 15.33 -27.63
N LEU A 67 -9.80 14.32 -27.10
CA LEU A 67 -8.81 13.54 -27.84
C LEU A 67 -9.42 12.34 -28.57
N TYR A 68 -10.43 11.71 -27.99
CA TYR A 68 -11.19 10.67 -28.66
C TYR A 68 -12.27 11.33 -29.52
N SER A 69 -11.93 11.54 -30.79
CA SER A 69 -12.77 12.21 -31.79
C SER A 69 -14.17 11.58 -31.86
N ALA A 70 -15.19 12.33 -31.44
CA ALA A 70 -16.59 11.97 -31.62
C ALA A 70 -17.26 12.90 -32.64
N LYS A 71 -18.05 12.34 -33.56
CA LYS A 71 -18.76 13.12 -34.57
C LYS A 71 -19.93 13.86 -33.91
N PRO A 72 -20.13 15.17 -34.17
CA PRO A 72 -21.25 15.92 -33.63
C PRO A 72 -22.60 15.35 -34.11
N GLY A 73 -23.61 15.47 -33.23
CA GLY A 73 -25.00 15.17 -33.56
C GLY A 73 -25.59 16.21 -34.52
N LYS A 74 -26.87 16.04 -34.88
CA LYS A 74 -27.53 16.83 -35.94
C LYS A 74 -27.70 18.33 -35.62
N ASP A 75 -27.60 18.71 -34.35
CA ASP A 75 -27.74 20.09 -33.87
C ASP A 75 -26.47 20.51 -33.09
N ASP A 76 -25.66 21.39 -33.67
CA ASP A 76 -24.37 21.85 -33.14
C ASP A 76 -24.48 22.72 -31.87
N ALA A 77 -25.71 23.01 -31.41
CA ALA A 77 -25.98 23.98 -30.35
C ALA A 77 -26.12 23.38 -28.94
N ASN A 78 -26.25 22.06 -28.79
CA ASN A 78 -26.48 21.42 -27.49
C ASN A 78 -25.43 20.35 -27.16
N PRO A 79 -24.35 20.69 -26.43
CA PRO A 79 -23.34 19.72 -26.01
C PRO A 79 -23.86 18.66 -25.03
N ALA A 80 -25.02 18.87 -24.39
CA ALA A 80 -25.61 17.91 -23.47
C ALA A 80 -26.43 16.81 -24.18
N ASP A 81 -26.96 17.06 -25.39
CA ASP A 81 -27.75 16.06 -26.13
C ASP A 81 -26.85 14.89 -26.62
N PHE A 82 -25.56 15.17 -26.82
CA PHE A 82 -24.52 14.20 -27.16
C PHE A 82 -24.33 13.12 -26.08
N ILE A 83 -24.32 13.51 -24.80
CA ILE A 83 -24.08 12.62 -23.64
C ILE A 83 -25.27 11.68 -23.42
N SER A 84 -26.50 12.14 -23.71
CA SER A 84 -27.71 11.39 -23.43
C SER A 84 -28.06 10.33 -24.48
N ARG A 85 -27.45 10.37 -25.68
CA ARG A 85 -27.87 9.56 -26.84
C ARG A 85 -26.78 8.73 -27.51
N HIS A 86 -25.61 8.60 -26.90
CA HIS A 86 -24.57 7.69 -27.40
C HIS A 86 -25.02 6.23 -27.32
N ARG A 87 -25.59 5.74 -28.42
CA ARG A 87 -25.38 4.37 -28.88
C ARG A 87 -24.22 4.45 -29.86
N ASP A 88 -23.11 3.80 -29.52
CA ASP A 88 -22.01 3.61 -30.45
C ASP A 88 -22.57 3.10 -31.78
N LYS A 89 -22.26 3.80 -32.87
CA LYS A 89 -22.34 3.19 -34.19
C LYS A 89 -21.21 2.18 -34.27
N ALA A 90 -21.47 1.04 -33.65
CA ALA A 90 -20.99 -0.24 -34.04
C ALA A 90 -20.69 -0.25 -35.56
N THR A 91 -19.41 -0.44 -35.91
CA THR A 91 -19.06 -1.30 -37.05
C THR A 91 -20.03 -2.47 -37.09
N PRO A 92 -20.40 -3.06 -38.25
CA PRO A 92 -21.12 -4.34 -38.24
C PRO A 92 -20.28 -5.30 -37.40
N PHE A 93 -20.64 -5.41 -36.13
CA PHE A 93 -19.92 -6.21 -35.18
C PHE A 93 -20.29 -7.62 -35.59
N PRO A 94 -19.32 -8.54 -35.68
CA PRO A 94 -19.70 -9.95 -35.77
C PRO A 94 -20.73 -10.19 -34.67
N ASP A 95 -21.83 -10.89 -35.01
CA ASP A 95 -23.09 -11.02 -34.24
C ASP A 95 -22.95 -11.53 -32.78
N ASN A 96 -21.72 -11.61 -32.29
CA ASN A 96 -21.30 -12.19 -31.05
C ASN A 96 -20.44 -11.20 -30.24
N ILE A 97 -21.00 -10.05 -29.89
CA ILE A 97 -20.38 -9.02 -29.02
C ILE A 97 -19.97 -9.64 -27.68
N ALA A 98 -20.81 -10.54 -27.14
CA ALA A 98 -20.48 -11.30 -25.95
C ALA A 98 -19.25 -12.17 -26.17
N GLU A 99 -19.21 -12.94 -27.25
CA GLU A 99 -18.08 -13.83 -27.57
C GLU A 99 -16.79 -13.06 -27.88
N THR A 100 -16.85 -11.92 -28.58
CA THR A 100 -15.65 -11.08 -28.84
C THR A 100 -15.14 -10.39 -27.58
N TYR A 101 -16.04 -9.90 -26.71
CA TYR A 101 -15.66 -9.35 -25.41
C TYR A 101 -15.08 -10.41 -24.49
N VAL A 102 -15.71 -11.58 -24.45
CA VAL A 102 -15.27 -12.73 -23.68
C VAL A 102 -13.92 -13.26 -24.22
N ASN A 103 -13.70 -13.28 -25.54
CA ASN A 103 -12.40 -13.62 -26.14
C ASN A 103 -11.32 -12.58 -25.81
N TYR A 104 -11.66 -11.29 -25.83
CA TYR A 104 -10.75 -10.22 -25.40
C TYR A 104 -10.38 -10.37 -23.92
N LEU A 105 -11.35 -10.70 -23.08
CA LEU A 105 -11.15 -10.98 -21.66
C LEU A 105 -10.27 -12.21 -21.46
N SER A 106 -10.55 -13.34 -22.11
CA SER A 106 -9.71 -14.55 -22.08
C SER A 106 -8.24 -14.22 -22.41
N ASN A 107 -7.99 -13.42 -23.43
CA ASN A 107 -6.63 -13.06 -23.85
C ASN A 107 -5.90 -12.07 -22.92
N ASN A 108 -6.61 -11.22 -22.18
CA ASN A 108 -6.02 -10.11 -21.39
C ASN A 108 -6.17 -10.25 -19.86
N ILE A 109 -6.92 -11.27 -19.39
CA ILE A 109 -7.16 -11.47 -17.97
C ILE A 109 -5.96 -12.15 -17.28
N ILE A 110 -5.17 -12.94 -17.98
CA ILE A 110 -4.21 -13.81 -17.29
C ILE A 110 -2.95 -13.03 -16.88
N PRO A 111 -2.48 -13.17 -15.62
CA PRO A 111 -1.16 -12.68 -15.23
C PRO A 111 -0.11 -13.24 -16.20
N LYS A 112 0.79 -12.39 -16.74
CA LYS A 112 1.81 -12.75 -17.76
C LYS A 112 2.69 -13.98 -17.46
N ALA A 113 2.56 -14.60 -16.29
CA ALA A 113 3.31 -15.75 -15.82
C ALA A 113 2.52 -17.07 -15.75
N MET A 114 1.30 -17.13 -16.30
CA MET A 114 0.53 -18.38 -16.52
C MET A 114 -0.02 -18.37 -17.95
N THR A 115 -0.08 -19.52 -18.64
CA THR A 115 -0.61 -19.56 -20.01
C THR A 115 -2.09 -19.96 -20.04
N LEU A 116 -2.85 -19.42 -21.01
CA LEU A 116 -4.24 -19.78 -21.26
C LEU A 116 -4.43 -21.29 -21.39
N SER A 117 -3.53 -21.95 -22.11
CA SER A 117 -3.58 -23.37 -22.40
C SER A 117 -3.38 -24.24 -21.16
N GLU A 118 -2.56 -23.78 -20.19
CA GLU A 118 -2.40 -24.46 -18.89
C GLU A 118 -3.68 -24.39 -18.09
N VAL A 119 -4.30 -23.22 -17.97
CA VAL A 119 -5.56 -23.06 -17.24
C VAL A 119 -6.68 -23.88 -17.88
N GLN A 120 -6.79 -23.89 -19.21
CA GLN A 120 -7.76 -24.72 -19.92
C GLN A 120 -7.54 -26.21 -19.63
N LYS A 121 -6.29 -26.69 -19.64
CA LYS A 121 -5.96 -28.08 -19.33
C LYS A 121 -6.31 -28.42 -17.88
N GLU A 122 -6.03 -27.52 -16.95
CA GLU A 122 -6.34 -27.72 -15.54
C GLU A 122 -7.84 -27.65 -15.24
N THR A 123 -8.58 -26.75 -15.88
CA THR A 123 -10.05 -26.70 -15.81
C THR A 123 -10.65 -28.00 -16.33
N LYS A 124 -10.09 -28.59 -17.40
CA LYS A 124 -10.48 -29.93 -17.87
C LYS A 124 -10.12 -31.06 -16.91
N ASN A 125 -9.26 -30.86 -15.92
CA ASN A 125 -8.96 -31.88 -14.91
C ASN A 125 -9.76 -31.66 -13.61
N ASP A 126 -10.33 -30.47 -13.41
CA ASP A 126 -11.09 -30.12 -12.22
C ASP A 126 -12.56 -30.57 -12.37
N SER A 127 -12.94 -31.61 -11.64
CA SER A 127 -14.30 -32.19 -11.69
C SER A 127 -15.39 -31.19 -11.29
N THR A 128 -15.09 -30.25 -10.39
CA THR A 128 -16.06 -29.23 -9.96
C THR A 128 -16.28 -28.20 -11.06
N LEU A 129 -15.22 -27.74 -11.73
CA LEU A 129 -15.35 -26.78 -12.83
C LEU A 129 -15.95 -27.41 -14.09
N GLN A 130 -15.70 -28.68 -14.37
CA GLN A 130 -16.38 -29.39 -15.46
C GLN A 130 -17.90 -29.40 -15.27
N LYS A 131 -18.38 -29.78 -14.06
CA LYS A 131 -19.80 -29.75 -13.70
C LYS A 131 -20.36 -28.33 -13.77
N LEU A 132 -19.57 -27.33 -13.34
CA LEU A 132 -19.96 -25.92 -13.42
C LEU A 132 -20.12 -25.47 -14.88
N SER A 133 -19.19 -25.84 -15.75
CA SER A 133 -19.26 -25.53 -17.19
C SER A 133 -20.52 -26.12 -17.82
N GLN A 134 -20.81 -27.39 -17.53
CA GLN A 134 -22.02 -28.06 -18.01
C GLN A 134 -23.30 -27.42 -17.44
N ALA A 135 -23.30 -27.05 -16.16
CA ALA A 135 -24.45 -26.39 -15.52
C ALA A 135 -24.74 -25.01 -16.11
N VAL A 136 -23.70 -24.23 -16.47
CA VAL A 136 -23.86 -22.93 -17.13
C VAL A 136 -24.41 -23.09 -18.55
N GLU A 137 -23.94 -24.08 -19.31
CA GLU A 137 -24.43 -24.33 -20.68
C GLU A 137 -25.85 -24.93 -20.73
N THR A 138 -26.16 -25.86 -19.83
CA THR A 138 -27.46 -26.57 -19.80
C THR A 138 -28.51 -25.91 -18.90
N ASN A 139 -28.12 -24.86 -18.18
CA ASN A 139 -28.91 -24.16 -17.16
C ASN A 139 -29.47 -25.10 -16.07
N HIS A 140 -28.75 -26.18 -15.74
CA HIS A 140 -29.14 -27.17 -14.75
C HIS A 140 -28.24 -27.14 -13.52
N TRP A 141 -28.77 -26.64 -12.39
CA TRP A 141 -28.00 -26.30 -11.18
C TRP A 141 -28.33 -27.19 -9.97
N SER A 142 -28.35 -28.51 -10.17
CA SER A 142 -28.80 -29.46 -9.13
C SER A 142 -27.67 -30.08 -8.31
N ASP A 143 -26.41 -29.93 -8.74
CA ASP A 143 -25.27 -30.60 -8.12
C ASP A 143 -24.84 -29.94 -6.79
N PRO A 144 -24.61 -30.70 -5.70
CA PRO A 144 -24.16 -30.15 -4.42
C PRO A 144 -22.79 -29.48 -4.49
N GLU A 145 -21.91 -29.95 -5.37
CA GLU A 145 -20.55 -29.43 -5.53
C GLU A 145 -20.51 -28.02 -6.13
N ILE A 146 -21.53 -27.66 -6.92
CA ILE A 146 -21.64 -26.33 -7.56
C ILE A 146 -22.57 -25.39 -6.78
N GLN A 147 -23.12 -25.83 -5.65
CA GLN A 147 -24.09 -25.04 -4.88
C GLN A 147 -23.56 -23.67 -4.45
N MET A 148 -22.24 -23.57 -4.23
CA MET A 148 -21.56 -22.29 -3.93
C MET A 148 -21.50 -21.31 -5.11
N TYR A 149 -21.80 -21.75 -6.32
CA TYR A 149 -21.84 -20.95 -7.55
C TYR A 149 -23.28 -20.66 -8.00
N THR A 150 -24.30 -21.28 -7.39
CA THR A 150 -25.71 -21.11 -7.79
C THR A 150 -26.17 -19.65 -7.67
N ASP A 151 -25.72 -18.94 -6.63
CA ASP A 151 -26.01 -17.51 -6.44
C ASP A 151 -25.33 -16.62 -7.49
N LEU A 152 -24.33 -17.17 -8.20
CA LEU A 152 -23.53 -16.47 -9.21
C LEU A 152 -23.93 -16.84 -10.63
N LYS A 153 -25.00 -17.63 -10.82
CA LYS A 153 -25.44 -18.17 -12.12
C LYS A 153 -25.53 -17.10 -13.22
N ASP A 154 -26.06 -15.92 -12.88
CA ASP A 154 -26.33 -14.84 -13.85
C ASP A 154 -25.05 -14.05 -14.20
N GLU A 155 -23.97 -14.22 -13.43
CA GLU A 155 -22.67 -13.58 -13.65
C GLU A 155 -21.65 -14.50 -14.35
N LEU A 156 -21.97 -15.79 -14.50
CA LEU A 156 -21.07 -16.81 -15.03
C LEU A 156 -21.27 -17.02 -16.53
N SER A 157 -20.16 -17.20 -17.24
CA SER A 157 -20.16 -17.49 -18.68
C SER A 157 -19.04 -18.46 -19.00
N VAL A 158 -19.26 -19.34 -19.99
CA VAL A 158 -18.26 -20.30 -20.46
C VAL A 158 -17.78 -19.87 -21.85
N CYS A 159 -16.47 -19.90 -22.06
CA CYS A 159 -15.85 -19.65 -23.36
C CYS A 159 -14.56 -20.44 -23.50
N ASP A 160 -14.42 -21.16 -24.61
CA ASP A 160 -13.23 -21.97 -24.93
C ASP A 160 -12.76 -22.88 -23.77
N GLY A 161 -13.72 -23.45 -23.02
CA GLY A 161 -13.45 -24.30 -21.85
C GLY A 161 -12.93 -23.56 -20.62
N LEU A 162 -13.06 -22.24 -20.57
CA LEU A 162 -12.80 -21.38 -19.42
C LEU A 162 -14.11 -20.84 -18.87
N ILE A 163 -14.12 -20.62 -17.55
CA ILE A 163 -15.27 -20.07 -16.84
C ILE A 163 -14.91 -18.64 -16.44
N ILE A 164 -15.76 -17.69 -16.81
CA ILE A 164 -15.58 -16.27 -16.58
C ILE A 164 -16.74 -15.78 -15.71
N ARG A 165 -16.42 -15.01 -14.67
CA ARG A 165 -17.38 -14.28 -13.84
C ARG A 165 -17.27 -12.79 -14.12
N GLY A 166 -18.22 -12.24 -14.88
CA GLY A 166 -18.15 -10.86 -15.36
C GLY A 166 -16.88 -10.59 -16.16
N THR A 167 -15.86 -9.98 -15.55
CA THR A 167 -14.55 -9.68 -16.17
C THR A 167 -13.39 -10.47 -15.57
N ARG A 168 -13.67 -11.54 -14.81
CA ARG A 168 -12.67 -12.28 -14.02
C ARG A 168 -12.66 -13.75 -14.40
N LEU A 169 -11.46 -14.34 -14.50
CA LEU A 169 -11.29 -15.75 -14.78
C LEU A 169 -11.49 -16.58 -13.51
N VAL A 170 -12.31 -17.63 -13.59
CA VAL A 170 -12.49 -18.59 -12.51
C VAL A 170 -11.38 -19.63 -12.57
N LEU A 171 -10.57 -19.74 -11.50
CA LEU A 171 -9.40 -20.63 -11.48
C LEU A 171 -9.69 -22.02 -10.90
N PRO A 172 -9.17 -23.10 -11.53
CA PRO A 172 -9.20 -24.45 -10.97
C PRO A 172 -8.38 -24.53 -9.68
N LYS A 173 -8.72 -25.49 -8.81
CA LYS A 173 -8.06 -25.65 -7.49
C LYS A 173 -6.54 -25.80 -7.59
N SER A 174 -6.03 -26.41 -8.65
CA SER A 174 -4.59 -26.59 -8.90
C SER A 174 -3.86 -25.27 -9.18
N SER A 175 -4.43 -24.39 -9.99
CA SER A 175 -3.83 -23.10 -10.40
C SER A 175 -3.89 -22.03 -9.31
N GLN A 176 -4.77 -22.19 -8.33
CA GLN A 176 -5.06 -21.19 -7.30
C GLN A 176 -3.82 -20.79 -6.47
N HIS A 177 -3.01 -21.76 -6.05
CA HIS A 177 -1.79 -21.47 -5.28
C HIS A 177 -0.74 -20.73 -6.12
N GLN A 178 -0.54 -21.16 -7.36
CA GLN A 178 0.40 -20.54 -8.28
C GLN A 178 0.00 -19.09 -8.58
N ALA A 179 -1.28 -18.80 -8.79
CA ALA A 179 -1.77 -17.44 -9.02
C ALA A 179 -1.46 -16.50 -7.83
N ILE A 180 -1.59 -16.97 -6.59
CA ILE A 180 -1.23 -16.19 -5.40
C ILE A 180 0.28 -15.95 -5.33
N GLU A 181 1.08 -16.98 -5.61
CA GLU A 181 2.54 -16.91 -5.54
C GLU A 181 3.14 -15.90 -6.54
N LEU A 182 2.57 -15.84 -7.75
CA LEU A 182 2.95 -14.88 -8.79
C LEU A 182 2.72 -13.42 -8.36
N VAL A 183 1.63 -13.14 -7.65
CA VAL A 183 1.35 -11.77 -7.17
C VAL A 183 2.21 -11.44 -5.94
N GLN A 184 2.65 -12.46 -5.20
CA GLN A 184 3.45 -12.30 -3.98
C GLN A 184 4.96 -12.13 -4.24
N THR A 185 5.46 -12.33 -5.47
CA THR A 185 6.91 -12.21 -5.77
C THR A 185 7.53 -10.87 -5.35
N GLY A 186 6.73 -9.79 -5.30
CA GLY A 186 7.15 -8.49 -4.81
C GLY A 186 6.90 -8.21 -3.32
N HIS A 187 6.42 -9.19 -2.54
CA HIS A 187 6.03 -9.07 -1.12
C HIS A 187 5.21 -7.80 -0.80
N GLN A 188 4.29 -7.46 -1.70
CA GLN A 188 3.46 -6.27 -1.55
C GLN A 188 2.50 -6.39 -0.35
N GLY A 189 2.05 -5.25 0.16
CA GLY A 189 1.04 -5.21 1.22
C GLY A 189 -0.23 -5.97 0.82
N ILE A 190 -0.88 -6.61 1.79
CA ILE A 190 -2.05 -7.49 1.57
C ILE A 190 -3.19 -6.84 0.77
N VAL A 191 -3.41 -5.54 0.95
CA VAL A 191 -4.44 -4.77 0.23
C VAL A 191 -4.15 -4.76 -1.27
N ASN A 192 -2.90 -4.52 -1.66
CA ASN A 192 -2.49 -4.51 -3.07
C ASN A 192 -2.55 -5.90 -3.69
N ILE A 193 -2.09 -6.93 -2.97
CA ILE A 193 -2.18 -8.33 -3.44
C ILE A 193 -3.64 -8.70 -3.73
N LYS A 194 -4.55 -8.40 -2.79
CA LYS A 194 -5.99 -8.64 -2.98
C LYS A 194 -6.54 -7.85 -4.16
N ARG A 195 -6.15 -6.59 -4.33
CA ARG A 195 -6.58 -5.75 -5.46
C ARG A 195 -6.17 -6.38 -6.80
N LEU A 196 -4.90 -6.73 -6.96
CA LEU A 196 -4.35 -7.29 -8.20
C LEU A 196 -4.99 -8.63 -8.56
N LEU A 197 -5.17 -9.52 -7.56
CA LEU A 197 -5.85 -10.79 -7.77
C LEU A 197 -7.30 -10.58 -8.21
N ARG A 198 -8.07 -9.75 -7.48
CA ARG A 198 -9.49 -9.50 -7.79
C ARG A 198 -9.72 -8.74 -9.09
N GLU A 199 -8.70 -8.09 -9.65
CA GLU A 199 -8.80 -7.44 -10.95
C GLU A 199 -8.93 -8.47 -12.08
N LYS A 200 -8.30 -9.64 -11.92
CA LYS A 200 -8.10 -10.61 -12.99
C LYS A 200 -8.75 -11.96 -12.71
N VAL A 201 -8.62 -12.47 -11.50
CA VAL A 201 -9.02 -13.85 -11.16
C VAL A 201 -10.05 -13.87 -10.05
N TRP A 202 -10.84 -14.94 -10.01
CA TRP A 202 -11.81 -15.19 -8.96
C TRP A 202 -11.86 -16.69 -8.63
N PHE A 203 -12.05 -17.01 -7.36
CA PHE A 203 -12.38 -18.36 -6.89
C PHE A 203 -12.92 -18.26 -5.46
N PRO A 204 -13.64 -19.30 -4.97
CA PRO A 204 -14.19 -19.29 -3.62
C PRO A 204 -13.11 -19.08 -2.55
N SER A 205 -13.38 -18.22 -1.57
CA SER A 205 -12.46 -17.95 -0.44
C SER A 205 -11.07 -17.40 -0.82
N ILE A 206 -10.94 -16.70 -1.95
CA ILE A 206 -9.66 -16.08 -2.39
C ILE A 206 -8.99 -15.26 -1.29
N ASP A 207 -9.75 -14.46 -0.54
CA ASP A 207 -9.21 -13.61 0.52
C ASP A 207 -8.62 -14.39 1.68
N ARG A 208 -9.27 -15.48 2.09
CA ARG A 208 -8.81 -16.34 3.18
C ARG A 208 -7.49 -17.00 2.78
N MET A 209 -7.41 -17.52 1.57
CA MET A 209 -6.21 -18.21 1.10
C MET A 209 -5.02 -17.25 0.92
N VAL A 210 -5.28 -16.02 0.45
CA VAL A 210 -4.26 -14.96 0.39
C VAL A 210 -3.78 -14.58 1.80
N GLN A 211 -4.69 -14.42 2.76
CA GLN A 211 -4.35 -14.13 4.15
C GLN A 211 -3.48 -15.22 4.77
N GLU A 212 -3.86 -16.48 4.60
CA GLU A 212 -3.09 -17.63 5.10
C GLU A 212 -1.70 -17.69 4.49
N ARG A 213 -1.58 -17.46 3.17
CA ARG A 213 -0.29 -17.46 2.47
C ARG A 213 0.63 -16.34 2.94
N ILE A 214 0.12 -15.12 3.11
CA ILE A 214 0.91 -13.97 3.60
C ILE A 214 1.31 -14.20 5.06
N LYS A 215 0.38 -14.71 5.89
CA LYS A 215 0.65 -15.00 7.30
C LYS A 215 1.80 -16.00 7.48
N ASN A 216 1.94 -16.97 6.57
CA ASN A 216 2.99 -17.99 6.61
C ASN A 216 4.27 -17.61 5.83
N CYS A 217 4.34 -16.40 5.27
CA CYS A 217 5.47 -15.98 4.44
C CYS A 217 6.59 -15.36 5.28
N ILE A 218 7.77 -16.01 5.31
CA ILE A 218 8.92 -15.57 6.11
C ILE A 218 9.34 -14.11 5.81
N PRO A 219 9.51 -13.68 4.54
CA PRO A 219 9.80 -12.28 4.25
C PRO A 219 8.73 -11.30 4.73
N CYS A 220 7.44 -11.63 4.57
CA CYS A 220 6.35 -10.79 5.07
C CYS A 220 6.33 -10.73 6.60
N GLN A 221 6.61 -11.83 7.28
CA GLN A 221 6.71 -11.88 8.75
C GLN A 221 7.89 -11.05 9.26
N ALA A 222 9.04 -11.09 8.59
CA ALA A 222 10.22 -10.34 9.00
C ALA A 222 10.04 -8.82 8.79
N ALA A 223 9.37 -8.41 7.72
CA ALA A 223 9.12 -7.01 7.41
C ALA A 223 7.95 -6.42 8.20
N THR A 224 6.95 -7.23 8.54
CA THR A 224 5.84 -6.80 9.38
C THR A 224 6.34 -6.86 10.83
N GLN A 225 6.59 -5.69 11.43
CA GLN A 225 6.52 -5.61 12.88
C GLN A 225 5.14 -6.14 13.24
N GLY A 226 5.06 -7.35 13.81
CA GLY A 226 3.79 -7.95 14.19
C GLY A 226 3.01 -7.01 15.08
N THR A 227 1.81 -7.40 15.49
CA THR A 227 1.12 -6.73 16.59
C THR A 227 2.03 -6.82 17.82
N MET A 228 2.96 -5.87 17.96
CA MET A 228 3.82 -5.75 19.12
C MET A 228 2.83 -5.63 20.28
N PRO A 229 2.97 -6.45 21.34
CA PRO A 229 2.17 -6.23 22.52
C PRO A 229 2.31 -4.75 22.87
N LYS A 230 1.16 -4.08 23.02
CA LYS A 230 1.13 -2.66 23.38
C LYS A 230 2.14 -2.49 24.52
N PRO A 231 3.12 -1.57 24.42
CA PRO A 231 4.11 -1.40 25.47
C PRO A 231 3.40 -1.36 26.81
N GLU A 232 3.88 -2.15 27.75
CA GLU A 232 3.29 -2.17 29.09
C GLU A 232 3.25 -0.72 29.60
N PRO A 233 2.16 -0.30 30.28
CA PRO A 233 2.08 1.04 30.84
C PRO A 233 3.33 1.33 31.69
N LEU A 234 3.85 2.57 31.59
CA LEU A 234 4.99 2.99 32.40
C LEU A 234 4.70 2.72 33.88
N ASN A 235 5.51 1.85 34.49
CA ASN A 235 5.42 1.56 35.91
C ASN A 235 6.35 2.52 36.65
N MET A 236 5.80 3.42 37.46
CA MET A 236 6.59 4.39 38.21
C MET A 236 7.31 3.67 39.36
N THR A 237 8.64 3.81 39.43
CA THR A 237 9.42 3.31 40.56
C THR A 237 9.00 4.04 41.85
N PRO A 238 8.81 3.33 42.98
CA PRO A 238 8.50 3.99 44.25
C PRO A 238 9.64 4.93 44.68
N LEU A 239 9.29 6.06 45.29
CA LEU A 239 10.29 6.99 45.81
C LEU A 239 11.12 6.31 46.92
N PRO A 240 12.45 6.46 46.94
CA PRO A 240 13.29 5.92 48.01
C PRO A 240 12.91 6.48 49.39
N LYS A 241 13.36 5.81 50.46
CA LYS A 241 13.01 6.20 51.85
C LYS A 241 13.85 7.34 52.42
N ALA A 242 15.05 7.57 51.89
CA ALA A 242 15.98 8.59 52.38
C ALA A 242 16.97 9.01 51.28
N PRO A 243 17.63 10.19 51.42
CA PRO A 243 18.69 10.63 50.52
C PRO A 243 19.83 9.61 50.45
N CYS A 244 20.41 9.47 49.26
CA CYS A 244 21.54 8.60 48.92
C CYS A 244 21.29 7.09 49.06
N CYS A 245 20.05 6.65 49.32
CA CYS A 245 19.71 5.23 49.30
C CYS A 245 19.69 4.67 47.88
N GLU A 246 19.28 5.48 46.91
CA GLU A 246 19.21 5.12 45.50
C GLU A 246 19.65 6.32 44.68
N ILE A 247 20.52 6.08 43.70
CA ILE A 247 21.11 7.10 42.85
C ILE A 247 21.02 6.65 41.40
N ALA A 248 20.65 7.57 40.51
CA ALA A 248 20.78 7.38 39.08
C ALA A 248 22.10 7.98 38.62
N ILE A 249 22.86 7.23 37.85
CA ILE A 249 24.15 7.67 37.30
C ILE A 249 24.10 7.48 35.79
N ASP A 250 24.44 8.53 35.05
CA ASP A 250 24.53 8.47 33.60
C ASP A 250 25.66 9.37 33.07
N PHE A 251 26.03 9.15 31.82
CA PHE A 251 27.00 9.95 31.10
C PHE A 251 26.32 10.80 30.05
N VAL A 252 26.68 12.09 30.02
CA VAL A 252 26.29 13.00 28.94
C VAL A 252 27.52 13.35 28.14
N GLY A 253 27.49 13.06 26.84
CA GLY A 253 28.58 13.35 25.91
C GLY A 253 28.83 12.23 24.89
N PRO A 254 30.03 12.18 24.28
CA PRO A 254 31.11 13.15 24.42
C PRO A 254 30.76 14.50 23.77
N PHE A 255 31.15 15.60 24.43
CA PHE A 255 31.05 16.94 23.88
C PHE A 255 32.13 17.19 22.82
N PRO A 256 31.99 18.22 21.96
CA PRO A 256 32.99 18.54 20.94
C PRO A 256 34.42 18.78 21.49
N SER A 257 34.54 19.16 22.76
CA SER A 257 35.81 19.30 23.49
C SER A 257 36.47 17.97 23.91
N GLY A 258 35.79 16.84 23.71
CA GLY A 258 36.23 15.52 24.17
C GLY A 258 35.90 15.22 25.64
N GLU A 259 35.16 16.10 26.31
CA GLU A 259 34.70 15.91 27.68
C GLU A 259 33.43 15.07 27.75
N VAL A 260 33.26 14.33 28.84
CA VAL A 260 32.06 13.60 29.21
C VAL A 260 31.65 14.05 30.61
N LEU A 261 30.36 14.33 30.79
CA LEU A 261 29.80 14.68 32.09
C LEU A 261 29.25 13.42 32.74
N LEU A 262 29.76 13.05 33.91
CA LEU A 262 29.14 12.07 34.81
C LEU A 262 28.08 12.79 35.64
N VAL A 263 26.82 12.47 35.40
CA VAL A 263 25.67 13.02 36.10
C VAL A 263 25.20 11.99 37.12
N VAL A 264 25.20 12.39 38.40
CA VAL A 264 24.75 11.57 39.53
C VAL A 264 23.58 12.28 40.18
N ILE A 265 22.39 11.68 40.10
CA ILE A 265 21.16 12.20 40.67
C ILE A 265 20.80 11.36 41.88
N ASP A 266 20.53 12.01 43.00
CA ASP A 266 19.91 11.34 44.15
C ASP A 266 18.40 11.17 43.89
N GLU A 267 17.91 9.93 43.86
CA GLU A 267 16.52 9.64 43.48
C GLU A 267 15.50 10.16 44.51
N PHE A 268 15.91 10.36 45.76
CA PHE A 268 15.06 10.93 46.80
C PHE A 268 14.95 12.46 46.71
N SER A 269 16.08 13.18 46.80
CA SER A 269 16.11 14.65 46.79
C SER A 269 16.03 15.27 45.40
N ARG A 270 16.19 14.46 44.35
CA ARG A 270 16.33 14.89 42.95
C ARG A 270 17.48 15.85 42.71
N PHE A 271 18.47 15.90 43.62
CA PHE A 271 19.61 16.80 43.51
C PHE A 271 20.68 16.25 42.56
N PRO A 272 20.98 16.95 41.44
CA PRO A 272 22.00 16.52 40.50
C PRO A 272 23.40 16.93 40.96
N GLN A 273 24.37 16.03 40.81
CA GLN A 273 25.80 16.32 40.90
C GLN A 273 26.48 15.95 39.59
N VAL A 274 27.34 16.83 39.09
CA VAL A 274 28.02 16.65 37.82
C VAL A 274 29.53 16.66 38.03
N LYS A 275 30.23 15.73 37.39
CA LYS A 275 31.70 15.70 37.30
C LYS A 275 32.12 15.63 35.85
N ILE A 276 33.11 16.43 35.49
CA ILE A 276 33.72 16.41 34.16
C ILE A 276 34.80 15.33 34.14
N LEU A 277 34.79 14.48 33.10
CA LEU A 277 35.79 13.48 32.80
C LEU A 277 36.21 13.57 31.33
N HIS A 278 37.34 12.96 31.01
CA HIS A 278 37.79 12.74 29.62
C HIS A 278 37.72 11.25 29.22
N SER A 279 37.11 10.41 30.07
CA SER A 279 36.98 8.97 29.86
C SER A 279 35.81 8.42 30.67
N THR A 280 35.09 7.44 30.11
CA THR A 280 34.03 6.66 30.77
C THR A 280 34.53 5.39 31.46
N THR A 281 35.85 5.18 31.49
CA THR A 281 36.45 3.99 32.13
C THR A 281 36.27 4.02 33.64
N ALA A 282 36.11 2.82 34.24
CA ALA A 282 35.93 2.66 35.69
C ALA A 282 37.03 3.37 36.51
N ASN A 283 38.29 3.27 36.08
CA ASN A 283 39.43 3.92 36.75
C ASN A 283 39.31 5.45 36.82
N ALA A 284 38.67 6.09 35.83
CA ALA A 284 38.44 7.53 35.82
C ALA A 284 37.22 7.91 36.67
N VAL A 285 36.20 7.03 36.71
CA VAL A 285 34.90 7.27 37.35
C VAL A 285 34.93 7.03 38.86
N ILE A 286 35.54 5.93 39.33
CA ILE A 286 35.55 5.53 40.74
C ILE A 286 36.05 6.65 41.67
N PRO A 287 37.20 7.32 41.42
CA PRO A 287 37.67 8.39 42.30
C PRO A 287 36.72 9.60 42.36
N LYS A 288 35.94 9.84 41.29
CA LYS A 288 34.94 10.90 41.24
C LYS A 288 33.71 10.54 42.05
N LEU A 289 33.28 9.29 42.01
CA LEU A 289 32.18 8.77 42.84
C LEU A 289 32.57 8.75 44.33
N ASP A 290 33.76 8.29 44.69
CA ASP A 290 34.25 8.30 46.09
C ASP A 290 34.26 9.71 46.68
N CYS A 291 34.67 10.71 45.88
CA CYS A 291 34.61 12.11 46.26
C CYS A 291 33.17 12.60 46.52
N ILE A 292 32.21 12.17 45.68
CA ILE A 292 30.79 12.50 45.84
C ILE A 292 30.21 11.86 47.11
N PHE A 293 30.46 10.56 47.33
CA PHE A 293 29.92 9.82 48.46
C PHE A 293 30.52 10.29 49.80
N SER A 294 31.80 10.63 49.83
CA SER A 294 32.47 11.13 51.03
C SER A 294 31.91 12.47 51.52
N ARG A 295 31.42 13.33 50.62
CA ARG A 295 30.78 14.61 50.96
C ARG A 295 29.35 14.46 51.49
N ARG A 296 28.64 13.39 51.10
CA ARG A 296 27.24 13.18 51.48
C ARG A 296 27.08 12.28 52.71
N ASN A 297 27.94 11.27 52.88
CA ASN A 297 27.93 10.41 54.08
C ASN A 297 28.39 11.12 55.37
N THR A 298 28.93 12.33 55.27
CA THR A 298 29.33 13.15 56.41
C THR A 298 28.20 14.04 56.95
N GLN A 299 27.05 14.16 56.25
CA GLN A 299 25.90 14.94 56.71
C GLN A 299 24.90 14.19 57.60
N SER A 300 25.12 12.90 57.91
CA SER A 300 24.34 12.16 58.91
C SER A 300 24.80 12.39 60.35
N ARG A 301 25.75 13.30 60.60
CA ARG A 301 26.32 13.48 61.94
C ARG A 301 26.53 14.95 62.31
N GLN A 302 25.45 15.64 62.68
CA GLN A 302 25.47 16.69 63.72
C GLN A 302 24.07 17.23 64.04
N ILE A 303 23.26 16.53 64.84
CA ILE A 303 22.32 17.13 65.83
C ILE A 303 22.14 16.12 66.99
N GLY A 304 22.56 16.51 68.21
CA GLY A 304 21.93 16.03 69.45
C GLY A 304 22.57 14.86 70.23
N GLN A 305 23.41 15.21 71.20
CA GLN A 305 23.66 14.56 72.50
C GLN A 305 24.14 13.10 72.57
N TRP A 306 25.40 12.95 73.00
CA TRP A 306 25.88 11.77 73.71
C TRP A 306 25.27 11.77 75.12
N ALA A 307 24.41 10.81 75.42
CA ALA A 307 24.14 10.41 76.80
C ALA A 307 24.97 9.14 77.09
N PRO A 308 25.76 9.09 78.18
CA PRO A 308 26.41 7.86 78.58
C PRO A 308 25.38 6.98 79.30
N LEU A 309 25.34 5.70 78.97
CA LEU A 309 24.67 4.70 79.80
C LEU A 309 25.72 3.77 80.39
N GLN A 310 25.59 3.63 81.71
CA GLN A 310 26.24 2.66 82.60
C GLN A 310 25.94 1.22 82.19
#